data_AF-A0A9P4QVF9-F1
#
_entry.id   AF-A0A9P4QVF9-F1
#
_cell.length_a   1.000
_cell.length_b   1.000
_cell.length_c   1.000
_cell.angle_alpha   90.00
_cell.angle_beta   90.00
_cell.angle_gamma   90.00
#
_symmetry.space_group_name_H-M   'P 1'
#
loop_
_entity.id
_entity.type
_entity.pdbx_description
1 polymer ?
#
loop_
_entity_poly.entity_id
_entity_poly.type
_entity_poly.pdbx_seq_one_letter_code
_entity_poly.pdbx_strand_id
1 'polypeptide(L)'
;MRSLTPIILAHILPILTLALPSPAEAKADGCIPTAYETSNFRYFTNSSERGASVSYNFKSYFEDPTIIEDASISTALCEVTAEDGTIPNETVCSTGRSNLLFDLRAPQDKTEYQLIHQWKCNGKTWMSSTPYTPEPLSRNTSEGGMVLYTAPTMNFPPQNARQICSTPTCA
;
A
#
# COMPACT_ATOMS: atom_id res chain seq x y z
N MET A 1 -6.17 56.58 44.62
CA MET A 1 -7.30 55.95 43.89
C MET A 1 -6.89 54.54 43.50
N ARG A 2 -7.90 53.67 43.35
CA ARG A 2 -7.88 52.21 43.59
C ARG A 2 -6.95 51.39 42.69
N SER A 3 -6.34 50.39 43.34
CA SER A 3 -5.70 49.20 42.79
C SER A 3 -6.67 48.32 42.00
N LEU A 4 -6.18 47.64 40.94
CA LEU A 4 -6.85 46.52 40.29
C LEU A 4 -5.81 45.44 39.95
N THR A 5 -5.85 44.36 40.72
CA THR A 5 -5.12 43.11 40.50
C THR A 5 -5.89 42.23 39.50
N PRO A 6 -5.27 41.71 38.43
CA PRO A 6 -5.91 40.66 37.63
C PRO A 6 -5.72 39.29 38.28
N ILE A 7 -6.83 38.63 38.59
CA ILE A 7 -6.88 37.21 39.00
C ILE A 7 -6.78 36.36 37.73
N ILE A 8 -5.65 35.67 37.54
CA ILE A 8 -5.49 34.68 36.47
C ILE A 8 -6.06 33.35 36.97
N LEU A 9 -7.24 32.99 36.48
CA LEU A 9 -7.93 31.75 36.79
C LEU A 9 -7.35 30.60 35.95
N ALA A 10 -6.36 29.90 36.50
CA ALA A 10 -5.73 28.74 35.87
C ALA A 10 -6.74 27.58 35.72
N HIS A 11 -7.20 27.35 34.49
CA HIS A 11 -8.00 26.18 34.13
C HIS A 11 -7.09 24.97 33.95
N ILE A 12 -7.07 24.09 34.96
CA ILE A 12 -6.42 22.79 34.91
C ILE A 12 -7.37 21.85 34.16
N LEU A 13 -7.18 21.67 32.84
CA LEU A 13 -7.87 20.61 32.11
C LEU A 13 -7.18 19.26 32.44
N PRO A 14 -7.92 18.25 32.92
CA PRO A 14 -7.39 16.90 33.04
C PRO A 14 -7.20 16.32 31.64
N ILE A 15 -5.95 16.03 31.28
CA ILE A 15 -5.62 15.27 30.08
C ILE A 15 -6.09 13.84 30.33
N LEU A 16 -7.26 13.48 29.78
CA LEU A 16 -7.67 12.09 29.67
C LEU A 16 -6.74 11.42 28.65
N THR A 17 -5.70 10.75 29.15
CA THR A 17 -4.91 9.81 28.36
C THR A 17 -5.78 8.59 28.09
N LEU A 18 -6.47 8.58 26.95
CA LEU A 18 -7.04 7.37 26.38
C LEU A 18 -5.88 6.45 25.99
N ALA A 19 -5.49 5.57 26.92
CA ALA A 19 -4.68 4.41 26.59
C ALA A 19 -5.54 3.51 25.69
N LEU A 20 -5.33 3.58 24.38
CA LEU A 20 -5.90 2.59 23.47
C LEU A 20 -5.36 1.22 23.87
N PRO A 21 -6.21 0.19 23.97
CA PRO A 21 -5.72 -1.18 24.09
C PRO A 21 -4.96 -1.50 22.80
N SER A 22 -3.64 -1.58 22.86
CA SER A 22 -2.88 -2.30 21.83
C SER A 22 -3.36 -3.75 21.88
N PRO A 23 -3.96 -4.30 20.81
CA PRO A 23 -4.06 -5.74 20.73
C PRO A 23 -2.63 -6.26 20.83
N ALA A 24 -2.38 -7.16 21.77
CA ALA A 24 -1.14 -7.92 21.81
C ALA A 24 -1.12 -8.78 20.54
N GLU A 25 -0.63 -8.23 19.43
CA GLU A 25 -0.12 -9.02 18.33
C GLU A 25 0.95 -9.92 18.95
N ALA A 26 0.71 -11.23 18.94
CA ALA A 26 1.81 -12.17 19.05
C ALA A 26 2.88 -11.67 18.09
N LYS A 27 4.04 -11.27 18.62
CA LYS A 27 5.15 -10.76 17.81
C LYS A 27 5.29 -11.72 16.63
N ALA A 28 5.03 -11.21 15.44
CA ALA A 28 5.11 -11.98 14.21
C ALA A 28 6.59 -12.18 13.89
N ASP A 29 7.29 -12.96 14.72
CA ASP A 29 8.74 -13.13 14.77
C ASP A 29 9.30 -13.36 13.35
N GLY A 30 9.78 -12.28 12.71
CA GLY A 30 10.33 -12.28 11.35
C GLY A 30 9.34 -12.52 10.19
N CYS A 31 8.04 -12.76 10.46
CA CYS A 31 7.08 -13.12 9.42
C CYS A 31 6.44 -11.93 8.70
N ILE A 32 6.60 -10.69 9.18
CA ILE A 32 6.07 -9.49 8.51
C ILE A 32 7.18 -8.86 7.67
N PRO A 33 6.92 -8.49 6.41
CA PRO A 33 7.88 -7.75 5.61
C PRO A 33 8.34 -6.48 6.33
N THR A 34 9.63 -6.19 6.31
CA THR A 34 10.18 -4.95 6.87
C THR A 34 9.92 -3.75 5.97
N ALA A 35 9.82 -3.98 4.64
CA ALA A 35 9.50 -2.97 3.66
C ALA A 35 8.91 -3.57 2.39
N TYR A 36 8.15 -2.75 1.67
CA TYR A 36 7.82 -2.91 0.27
C TYR A 36 8.54 -1.85 -0.55
N GLU A 37 8.94 -2.24 -1.75
CA GLU A 37 9.46 -1.35 -2.78
C GLU A 37 8.58 -1.43 -4.00
N THR A 38 8.22 -0.27 -4.54
CA THR A 38 7.63 -0.15 -5.87
C THR A 38 8.58 0.64 -6.76
N SER A 39 8.85 0.17 -7.97
CA SER A 39 9.75 0.83 -8.93
C SER A 39 9.19 0.82 -10.35
N ASN A 40 9.74 1.69 -11.20
CA ASN A 40 9.35 1.81 -12.61
C ASN A 40 7.85 2.06 -12.83
N PHE A 41 7.21 2.81 -11.94
CA PHE A 41 5.78 3.11 -12.06
C PHE A 41 5.49 3.92 -13.33
N ARG A 42 4.54 3.43 -14.12
CA ARG A 42 4.03 4.07 -15.33
C ARG A 42 2.52 3.91 -15.37
N TYR A 43 1.82 5.03 -15.49
CA TYR A 43 0.40 5.06 -15.82
C TYR A 43 0.20 5.86 -17.10
N PHE A 44 -0.41 5.27 -18.09
CA PHE A 44 -0.69 5.88 -19.39
C PHE A 44 -2.20 5.98 -19.60
N THR A 45 -2.63 7.10 -20.19
CA THR A 45 -3.98 7.28 -20.73
C THR A 45 -3.90 7.99 -22.08
N ASN A 46 -4.64 7.51 -23.08
CA ASN A 46 -4.83 8.20 -24.35
C ASN A 46 -6.28 8.69 -24.47
N SER A 47 -6.45 10.00 -24.35
CA SER A 47 -7.77 10.65 -24.49
C SER A 47 -8.36 10.53 -25.91
N SER A 48 -7.52 10.36 -26.93
CA SER A 48 -7.92 10.26 -28.34
C SER A 48 -8.33 8.84 -28.75
N GLU A 49 -7.72 7.82 -28.13
CA GLU A 49 -7.87 6.41 -28.53
C GLU A 49 -8.48 5.52 -27.44
N ARG A 50 -8.90 6.09 -26.31
CA ARG A 50 -9.48 5.38 -25.15
C ARG A 50 -8.60 4.22 -24.64
N GLY A 51 -7.28 4.29 -24.76
CA GLY A 51 -6.40 3.29 -24.14
C GLY A 51 -5.92 3.73 -22.76
N ALA A 52 -5.81 2.79 -21.81
CA ALA A 52 -5.15 3.02 -20.53
C ALA A 52 -4.23 1.85 -20.16
N SER A 53 -3.12 2.12 -19.49
CA SER A 53 -2.28 1.07 -18.91
C SER A 53 -1.60 1.49 -17.63
N VAL A 54 -1.46 0.56 -16.70
CA VAL A 54 -0.69 0.71 -15.45
C VAL A 54 0.38 -0.38 -15.45
N SER A 55 1.62 -0.01 -15.12
CA SER A 55 2.73 -0.96 -15.01
C SER A 55 3.70 -0.50 -13.92
N TYR A 56 4.08 -1.40 -13.02
CA TYR A 56 5.14 -1.18 -12.02
C TYR A 56 5.71 -2.50 -11.51
N ASN A 57 6.91 -2.43 -10.94
CA ASN A 57 7.51 -3.54 -10.23
C ASN A 57 7.21 -3.43 -8.73
N PHE A 58 6.95 -4.55 -8.08
CA PHE A 58 6.77 -4.67 -6.64
C PHE A 58 7.79 -5.64 -6.07
N LYS A 59 8.38 -5.32 -4.91
CA LYS A 59 9.27 -6.23 -4.19
C LYS A 59 9.01 -6.17 -2.69
N SER A 60 8.98 -7.33 -2.05
CA SER A 60 8.89 -7.49 -0.60
C SER A 60 10.26 -7.75 0.02
N TYR A 61 10.50 -7.17 1.20
CA TYR A 61 11.71 -7.37 1.98
C TYR A 61 11.35 -7.95 3.35
N PHE A 62 12.08 -8.99 3.76
CA PHE A 62 11.95 -9.61 5.08
C PHE A 62 13.32 -9.58 5.77
N GLU A 63 13.31 -9.60 7.10
CA GLU A 63 14.55 -9.66 7.89
C GLU A 63 15.28 -11.00 7.68
N ASP A 64 14.54 -12.11 7.72
CA ASP A 64 15.04 -13.45 7.40
C ASP A 64 14.21 -14.06 6.27
N PRO A 65 14.67 -14.01 5.01
CA PRO A 65 13.95 -14.59 3.88
C PRO A 65 13.98 -16.13 3.88
N THR A 66 14.79 -16.79 4.72
CA THR A 66 14.93 -18.26 4.69
C THR A 66 13.72 -18.98 5.27
N ILE A 67 12.94 -18.29 6.11
CA ILE A 67 11.68 -18.80 6.68
C ILE A 67 10.45 -18.40 5.87
N ILE A 68 10.64 -17.72 4.72
CA ILE A 68 9.59 -17.10 3.92
C ILE A 68 9.43 -17.81 2.57
N GLU A 69 8.20 -18.14 2.22
CA GLU A 69 7.82 -18.51 0.85
C GLU A 69 7.01 -17.34 0.26
N ASP A 70 7.69 -16.52 -0.55
CA ASP A 70 7.09 -15.37 -1.22
C ASP A 70 7.75 -15.14 -2.59
N ALA A 71 6.94 -15.21 -3.65
CA ALA A 71 7.40 -14.97 -5.01
C ALA A 71 7.78 -13.50 -5.26
N SER A 72 7.21 -12.56 -4.50
CA SER A 72 7.48 -11.14 -4.61
C SER A 72 8.84 -10.71 -4.05
N ILE A 73 9.58 -11.59 -3.35
CA ILE A 73 10.97 -11.32 -2.93
C ILE A 73 11.88 -11.11 -4.15
N SER A 74 11.59 -11.79 -5.26
CA SER A 74 12.38 -11.72 -6.50
C SER A 74 11.89 -10.68 -7.51
N THR A 75 11.05 -9.74 -7.06
CA THR A 75 10.32 -8.75 -7.88
C THR A 75 9.14 -9.35 -8.65
N ALA A 76 7.97 -8.77 -8.47
CA ALA A 76 6.74 -9.03 -9.21
C ALA A 76 6.47 -7.89 -10.21
N LEU A 77 6.01 -8.21 -11.41
CA LEU A 77 5.49 -7.22 -12.37
C LEU A 77 3.97 -7.11 -12.18
N CYS A 78 3.49 -5.91 -11.91
CA CYS A 78 2.07 -5.58 -11.86
C CYS A 78 1.74 -4.75 -13.10
N GLU A 79 1.05 -5.35 -14.07
CA GLU A 79 0.75 -4.70 -15.34
C GLU A 79 -0.68 -5.02 -15.81
N VAL A 80 -1.35 -4.00 -16.34
CA VAL A 80 -2.66 -4.12 -16.98
C VAL A 80 -2.79 -3.10 -18.09
N THR A 81 -3.40 -3.50 -19.20
CA THR A 81 -3.77 -2.64 -20.32
C THR A 81 -5.26 -2.82 -20.60
N ALA A 82 -5.97 -1.71 -20.73
CA ALA A 82 -7.38 -1.65 -21.04
C ALA A 82 -7.60 -0.85 -22.33
N GLU A 83 -8.12 -1.51 -23.37
CA GLU A 83 -8.38 -0.91 -24.69
C GLU A 83 -9.57 0.05 -24.69
N ASP A 84 -10.47 -0.07 -23.71
CA ASP A 84 -11.61 0.84 -23.50
C ASP A 84 -11.28 1.98 -22.53
N GLY A 85 -10.06 1.96 -21.98
CA GLY A 85 -9.50 3.02 -21.16
C GLY A 85 -9.88 2.88 -19.70
N THR A 86 -10.58 1.81 -19.32
CA THR A 86 -11.02 1.56 -17.95
C THR A 86 -10.18 0.45 -17.34
N ILE A 87 -9.30 0.82 -16.42
CA ILE A 87 -8.50 -0.13 -15.66
C ILE A 87 -9.44 -0.96 -14.77
N PRO A 88 -9.35 -2.31 -14.79
CA PRO A 88 -10.11 -3.17 -13.90
C PRO A 88 -9.89 -2.80 -12.43
N ASN A 89 -10.96 -2.90 -11.63
CA ASN A 89 -10.90 -2.60 -10.19
C ASN A 89 -9.89 -3.47 -9.43
N GLU A 90 -9.62 -4.68 -9.92
CA GLU A 90 -8.68 -5.63 -9.33
C GLU A 90 -7.79 -6.17 -10.47
N THR A 91 -6.48 -6.17 -10.25
CA THR A 91 -5.50 -6.67 -11.21
C THR A 91 -4.52 -7.60 -10.52
N VAL A 92 -4.37 -8.80 -11.07
CA VAL A 92 -3.42 -9.81 -10.59
C VAL A 92 -2.03 -9.53 -11.16
N CYS A 93 -1.01 -9.51 -10.30
CA CYS A 93 0.37 -9.34 -10.74
C CYS A 93 0.98 -10.68 -11.21
N SER A 94 2.19 -10.62 -11.77
CA SER A 94 2.87 -11.77 -12.40
C SER A 94 3.12 -12.96 -11.45
N THR A 95 3.13 -12.73 -10.14
CA THR A 95 3.29 -13.78 -9.11
C THR A 95 2.00 -14.54 -8.82
N GLY A 96 0.89 -14.14 -9.43
CA GLY A 96 -0.39 -14.82 -9.34
C GLY A 96 -1.27 -14.33 -8.19
N ARG A 97 -2.56 -14.66 -8.30
CA ARG A 97 -3.63 -14.15 -7.41
C ARG A 97 -3.41 -14.50 -5.94
N SER A 98 -2.81 -15.65 -5.66
CA SER A 98 -2.53 -16.12 -4.30
C SER A 98 -1.31 -15.45 -3.67
N ASN A 99 -0.61 -14.56 -4.37
CA ASN A 99 0.52 -13.82 -3.85
C ASN A 99 0.28 -12.31 -3.91
N LEU A 100 0.09 -11.73 -5.11
CA LEU A 100 0.01 -10.28 -5.24
C LEU A 100 -1.05 -9.85 -6.24
N LEU A 101 -1.89 -8.92 -5.81
CA LEU A 101 -2.81 -8.16 -6.64
C LEU A 101 -2.88 -6.71 -6.15
N PHE A 102 -3.39 -5.83 -6.99
CA PHE A 102 -3.73 -4.47 -6.61
C PHE A 102 -5.16 -4.12 -7.00
N ASP A 103 -5.82 -3.35 -6.12
CA ASP A 103 -7.16 -2.83 -6.38
C ASP A 103 -7.18 -1.31 -6.48
N LEU A 104 -8.13 -0.76 -7.23
CA LEU A 104 -8.42 0.67 -7.24
C LEU A 104 -9.17 1.07 -5.96
N ARG A 105 -8.64 2.04 -5.21
CA ARG A 105 -9.32 2.64 -4.04
C ARG A 105 -10.09 3.91 -4.36
N ALA A 106 -9.80 4.49 -5.52
CA ALA A 106 -10.40 5.71 -6.04
C ALA A 106 -10.51 5.60 -7.57
N PRO A 107 -11.13 6.56 -8.26
CA PRO A 107 -11.05 6.64 -9.72
C PRO A 107 -9.60 6.54 -10.21
N GLN A 108 -9.38 5.85 -11.34
CA GLN A 108 -8.05 5.50 -11.85
C GLN A 108 -7.12 6.71 -12.10
N ASP A 109 -7.67 7.90 -12.33
CA ASP A 109 -6.91 9.15 -12.50
C ASP A 109 -6.26 9.65 -11.20
N LYS A 110 -6.68 9.14 -10.04
CA LYS A 110 -6.06 9.41 -8.73
C LYS A 110 -4.90 8.49 -8.42
N THR A 111 -4.75 7.39 -9.15
CA THR A 111 -3.69 6.38 -8.92
C THR A 111 -3.63 5.87 -7.46
N GLU A 112 -4.75 5.83 -6.77
CA GLU A 112 -4.81 5.31 -5.39
C GLU A 112 -5.14 3.81 -5.43
N TYR A 113 -4.21 3.00 -4.95
CA TYR A 113 -4.30 1.55 -5.00
C TYR A 113 -4.35 0.93 -3.61
N GLN A 114 -4.88 -0.29 -3.54
CA GLN A 114 -4.80 -1.19 -2.41
C GLN A 114 -3.93 -2.37 -2.82
N LEU A 115 -2.74 -2.50 -2.25
CA LEU A 115 -1.90 -3.68 -2.46
C LEU A 115 -2.38 -4.78 -1.52
N ILE A 116 -2.76 -5.92 -2.09
CA ILE A 116 -3.08 -7.14 -1.34
C ILE A 116 -1.96 -8.13 -1.61
N HIS A 117 -1.19 -8.41 -0.57
CA HIS A 117 -0.02 -9.27 -0.64
C HIS A 117 -0.16 -10.43 0.34
N GLN A 118 0.11 -11.64 -0.12
CA GLN A 118 0.02 -12.90 0.60
C GLN A 118 1.31 -13.69 0.47
N TRP A 119 1.80 -14.23 1.58
CA TRP A 119 3.00 -15.04 1.63
C TRP A 119 2.84 -16.16 2.64
N LYS A 120 3.80 -17.09 2.70
CA LYS A 120 3.90 -18.02 3.81
C LYS A 120 5.14 -17.77 4.64
N CYS A 121 5.01 -18.01 5.94
CA CYS A 121 6.11 -17.96 6.89
C CYS A 121 5.98 -19.17 7.83
N ASN A 122 7.02 -20.00 7.93
CA ASN A 122 7.00 -21.22 8.75
C ASN A 122 5.75 -22.10 8.49
N GLY A 123 5.38 -22.27 7.22
CA GLY A 123 4.20 -23.05 6.79
C GLY A 123 2.84 -22.42 7.06
N LYS A 124 2.78 -21.25 7.71
CA LYS A 124 1.54 -20.48 7.94
C LYS A 124 1.34 -19.44 6.86
N THR A 125 0.09 -19.17 6.48
CA THR A 125 -0.25 -18.15 5.48
C THR A 125 -0.43 -16.80 6.16
N TRP A 126 0.09 -15.75 5.54
CA TRP A 126 0.02 -14.37 6.00
C TRP A 126 -0.48 -13.46 4.88
N MET A 127 -1.04 -12.31 5.26
CA MET A 127 -1.53 -11.29 4.34
C MET A 127 -1.30 -9.90 4.90
N SER A 128 -1.02 -8.96 4.02
CA SER A 128 -1.14 -7.53 4.28
C SER A 128 -2.16 -6.89 3.34
N SER A 129 -2.74 -5.78 3.78
CA SER A 129 -3.56 -4.89 2.96
C SER A 129 -3.00 -3.48 3.12
N THR A 130 -2.16 -3.07 2.17
CA THR A 130 -1.44 -1.79 2.22
C THR A 130 -1.97 -0.77 1.21
N PRO A 131 -2.57 0.34 1.66
CA PRO A 131 -2.82 1.50 0.81
C PRO A 131 -1.53 1.99 0.13
N TYR A 132 -1.59 2.27 -1.16
CA TYR A 132 -0.45 2.71 -1.95
C TYR A 132 -0.89 3.81 -2.92
N THR A 133 -0.22 4.96 -2.84
CA THR A 133 -0.34 6.03 -3.83
C THR A 133 1.06 6.35 -4.34
N PRO A 134 1.34 6.19 -5.64
CA PRO A 134 2.64 6.52 -6.21
C PRO A 134 2.83 8.03 -6.21
N GLU A 135 3.73 8.54 -5.36
CA GLU A 135 4.03 9.96 -5.25
C GLU A 135 5.53 10.22 -5.07
N PRO A 136 6.07 11.32 -5.62
CA PRO A 136 5.40 12.31 -6.47
C PRO A 136 5.23 11.82 -7.92
N LEU A 137 4.12 12.22 -8.57
CA LEU A 137 3.87 11.93 -9.99
C LEU A 137 4.49 12.99 -10.91
N SER A 138 5.23 12.52 -11.91
CA SER A 138 5.69 13.33 -13.05
C SER A 138 4.77 13.10 -14.25
N ARG A 139 4.23 14.18 -14.83
CA ARG A 139 3.30 14.11 -15.97
C ARG A 139 4.00 14.57 -17.26
N ASN A 140 3.96 13.72 -18.27
CA ASN A 140 4.42 14.02 -19.63
C ASN A 140 3.25 13.87 -20.60
N THR A 141 3.04 14.84 -21.50
CA THR A 141 1.98 14.79 -22.52
C THR A 141 2.61 14.86 -23.90
N SER A 142 2.27 13.92 -24.79
CA SER A 142 2.73 13.94 -26.18
C SER A 142 1.78 14.73 -27.08
N GLU A 143 2.23 15.09 -28.28
CA GLU A 143 1.42 15.81 -29.28
C GLU A 143 0.13 15.04 -29.69
N GLY A 144 0.10 13.71 -29.52
CA GLY A 144 -1.08 12.86 -29.81
C GLY A 144 -2.13 12.81 -28.70
N GLY A 145 -2.00 13.58 -27.62
CA GLY A 145 -2.94 13.58 -26.49
C GLY A 145 -2.77 12.38 -25.55
N MET A 146 -1.67 11.65 -25.69
CA MET A 146 -1.23 10.61 -24.76
C MET A 146 -0.59 11.26 -23.54
N VAL A 147 -1.08 10.90 -22.36
CA VAL A 147 -0.56 11.36 -21.07
C VAL A 147 0.12 10.19 -20.38
N LEU A 148 1.37 10.38 -19.99
CA LEU A 148 2.16 9.42 -19.22
C LEU A 148 2.47 10.02 -17.85
N TYR A 149 2.11 9.29 -16.81
CA TYR A 149 2.47 9.54 -15.42
C TYR A 149 3.57 8.56 -15.03
N THR A 150 4.62 9.05 -14.37
CA THR A 150 5.68 8.22 -13.79
C THR A 150 5.92 8.61 -12.34
N ALA A 151 6.37 7.65 -11.52
CA ALA A 151 6.77 7.90 -10.15
C ALA A 151 8.18 7.32 -9.90
N PRO A 152 8.97 7.91 -8.98
CA PRO A 152 10.25 7.34 -8.60
C PRO A 152 10.06 6.02 -7.85
N THR A 153 11.16 5.32 -7.59
CA THR A 153 11.15 4.18 -6.66
C THR A 153 10.74 4.64 -5.27
N MET A 154 9.80 3.92 -4.65
CA MET A 154 9.29 4.21 -3.31
C MET A 154 9.53 3.01 -2.40
N ASN A 155 9.82 3.29 -1.13
CA ASN A 155 9.89 2.30 -0.06
C ASN A 155 8.91 2.66 1.05
N PHE A 156 8.13 1.69 1.53
CA PHE A 156 7.13 1.91 2.57
C PHE A 156 6.85 0.62 3.35
N PRO A 157 6.42 0.70 4.62
CA PRO A 157 6.12 -0.48 5.41
C PRO A 157 4.78 -1.12 4.98
N PRO A 158 4.62 -2.45 5.13
CA PRO A 158 3.31 -3.06 4.98
C PRO A 158 2.33 -2.57 6.06
N GLN A 159 1.04 -2.59 5.74
CA GLN A 159 -0.04 -2.29 6.68
C GLN A 159 -1.03 -3.45 6.79
N ASN A 160 -1.71 -3.54 7.92
CA ASN A 160 -2.71 -4.58 8.21
C ASN A 160 -2.19 -6.02 7.97
N ALA A 161 -0.89 -6.22 8.25
CA ALA A 161 -0.24 -7.50 8.14
C ALA A 161 -0.74 -8.44 9.24
N ARG A 162 -1.19 -9.63 8.88
CA ARG A 162 -1.76 -10.61 9.81
C ARG A 162 -1.61 -12.02 9.26
N GLN A 163 -1.57 -12.99 10.15
CA GLN A 163 -1.70 -14.39 9.78
C GLN A 163 -3.15 -14.64 9.31
N ILE A 164 -3.33 -15.35 8.19
CA ILE A 164 -4.64 -15.85 7.77
C ILE A 164 -4.84 -17.22 8.41
N CYS A 165 -5.98 -17.36 9.09
CA CYS A 165 -6.40 -18.61 9.70
C CYS A 165 -7.74 -19.04 9.13
N SER A 166 -7.98 -20.36 9.10
CA SER A 166 -9.24 -20.96 8.68
C SER A 166 -10.41 -20.67 9.63
N THR A 167 -10.12 -20.05 10.79
CA THR A 167 -11.08 -19.54 11.76
C THR A 167 -10.74 -18.09 12.09
N PRO A 168 -11.67 -17.29 12.69
CA PRO A 168 -11.45 -15.87 12.94
C PRO A 168 -10.24 -15.52 13.80
N THR A 169 -9.70 -16.50 14.56
CA THR A 169 -8.54 -16.35 15.42
C THR A 169 -7.52 -17.43 15.14
N CYS A 170 -6.25 -17.05 15.08
CA CYS A 170 -5.14 -17.99 15.01
C CYS A 170 -4.84 -18.52 16.41
N ALA A 171 -5.16 -19.80 16.64
CA ALA A 171 -4.79 -20.52 17.86
C ALA A 171 -3.37 -21.07 17.80
#